data_AF-A0A6V8R037-F1
#
_entry.id   AF-A0A6V8R037-F1
#
_cell.length_a   1.000
_cell.length_b   1.000
_cell.length_c   1.000
_cell.angle_alpha   90.00
_cell.angle_beta   90.00
_cell.angle_gamma   90.00
#
_symmetry.space_group_name_H-M   'P 1'
#
loop_
_entity.id
_entity.type
_entity.pdbx_description
1 polymer ?
#
loop_
_entity_poly.entity_id
_entity_poly.type
_entity_poly.pdbx_seq_one_letter_code
_entity_poly.pdbx_strand_id
1 'polypeptide(L)'
;MQLPAYDPSPKVLSRLLTLLPQQNPPARDQLTPERHSNLTAVEWAAVRRELKKALDGVPPVNVMPGAEPVDLSSKVQLQVLRTNMLNVALKLVEFYDPEAAAASKATPRTSKGPIVHDLSKAAYEQVKSAEISPESAYAQIEPLMVGPLAGLIIPAVSPAHVAAALSVLAPVPGKFPAPTRRKNPGYYDPTFQNGLAKLVLIGGRIEGKVFDQAGIHWVGGIEGGLDGLRAQLVAILQGAGLGITSTLEGGSRSLWLALEGRKEQLEEESKKDAPADASS
;
A
#
# COMPACT_ATOMS: atom_id res chain seq x y z
N MET A 1 8.44 -7.46 42.70
CA MET A 1 7.38 -6.94 41.81
C MET A 1 8.10 -6.27 40.64
N GLN A 2 8.50 -7.06 39.64
CA GLN A 2 9.29 -6.61 38.49
C GLN A 2 8.35 -5.92 37.50
N LEU A 3 8.59 -4.65 37.20
CA LEU A 3 7.95 -3.95 36.07
C LEU A 3 8.49 -4.55 34.75
N PRO A 4 7.64 -4.79 33.73
CA PRO A 4 8.12 -5.33 32.47
C PRO A 4 8.95 -4.30 31.71
N ALA A 5 10.02 -4.80 31.08
CA ALA A 5 11.00 -4.05 30.33
C ALA A 5 10.37 -3.29 29.15
N TYR A 6 10.75 -2.02 29.02
CA TYR A 6 10.50 -1.16 27.87
C TYR A 6 11.36 -1.67 26.70
N ASP A 7 10.71 -2.25 25.68
CA ASP A 7 11.34 -2.67 24.43
C ASP A 7 11.56 -1.44 23.52
N PRO A 8 12.81 -1.06 23.19
CA PRO A 8 13.11 0.05 22.32
C PRO A 8 13.16 -0.44 20.87
N SER A 9 11.99 -0.64 20.26
CA SER A 9 11.89 -0.88 18.81
C SER A 9 11.49 0.43 18.09
N PRO A 10 12.43 1.19 17.49
CA PRO A 10 12.13 2.45 16.81
C PRO A 10 11.67 2.19 15.36
N LYS A 11 10.61 1.37 15.19
CA LYS A 11 10.01 1.07 13.87
C LYS A 11 8.48 1.28 13.86
N VAL A 12 7.97 2.18 14.70
CA VAL A 12 6.51 2.42 14.86
C VAL A 12 6.02 3.65 14.07
N LEU A 13 6.76 4.14 13.07
CA LEU A 13 6.17 4.97 12.01
C LEU A 13 5.58 4.07 10.93
N SER A 14 4.63 3.22 11.35
CA SER A 14 3.85 2.38 10.48
C SER A 14 2.90 3.25 9.65
N ARG A 15 3.40 3.63 8.47
CA ARG A 15 2.66 3.79 7.20
C ARG A 15 1.64 4.93 7.23
N LEU A 16 2.10 6.06 6.72
CA LEU A 16 1.46 7.35 6.78
C LEU A 16 0.96 7.71 5.38
N LEU A 17 -0.36 7.76 5.21
CA LEU A 17 -1.00 8.23 3.99
C LEU A 17 -1.30 9.72 4.16
N THR A 18 -0.67 10.57 3.36
CA THR A 18 -0.64 12.02 3.54
C THR A 18 -1.72 12.67 2.67
N LEU A 19 -2.64 13.39 3.30
CA LEU A 19 -3.68 14.21 2.70
C LEU A 19 -3.32 15.68 2.94
N LEU A 20 -3.28 16.48 1.88
CA LEU A 20 -3.19 17.96 1.96
C LEU A 20 -4.60 18.53 1.75
N PRO A 21 -4.99 19.60 2.46
CA PRO A 21 -6.01 20.48 1.98
C PRO A 21 -5.45 21.35 0.85
N GLN A 22 -6.21 21.43 -0.24
CA GLN A 22 -5.77 22.13 -1.45
C GLN A 22 -5.63 23.64 -1.18
N GLN A 23 -4.56 24.26 -1.70
CA GLN A 23 -4.48 25.70 -1.93
C GLN A 23 -4.50 25.93 -3.44
N ASN A 24 -5.51 26.65 -3.93
CA ASN A 24 -5.74 26.92 -5.35
C ASN A 24 -4.99 28.22 -5.76
N PRO A 25 -4.28 28.28 -6.91
CA PRO A 25 -3.62 29.51 -7.36
C PRO A 25 -4.63 30.57 -7.88
N PRO A 26 -4.30 31.87 -7.82
CA PRO A 26 -5.26 32.94 -8.11
C PRO A 26 -5.38 33.18 -9.62
N ALA A 27 -6.51 32.79 -10.21
CA ALA A 27 -6.98 33.32 -11.49
C ALA A 27 -7.94 34.50 -11.21
N ARG A 28 -7.71 35.58 -11.96
CA ARG A 28 -8.28 36.93 -11.80
C ARG A 28 -9.81 36.97 -11.99
N ASP A 29 -10.40 37.96 -11.32
CA ASP A 29 -11.73 38.55 -11.53
C ASP A 29 -12.97 37.67 -11.31
N GLN A 30 -13.31 37.46 -10.03
CA GLN A 30 -14.68 37.62 -9.52
C GLN A 30 -14.68 37.59 -7.99
N LEU A 31 -15.21 38.65 -7.37
CA LEU A 31 -15.42 38.77 -5.93
C LEU A 31 -16.36 37.67 -5.43
N THR A 32 -15.78 36.54 -5.00
CA THR A 32 -16.40 35.60 -4.07
C THR A 32 -15.58 35.64 -2.78
N PRO A 33 -16.22 35.68 -1.60
CA PRO A 33 -15.51 35.85 -0.34
C PRO A 33 -14.49 34.72 -0.16
N GLU A 34 -13.26 35.14 0.09
CA GLU A 34 -12.06 34.34 0.25
C GLU A 34 -12.31 33.07 1.07
N ARG A 35 -12.34 31.91 0.40
CA ARG A 35 -12.38 30.61 1.07
C ARG A 35 -10.97 30.18 1.43
N HIS A 36 -10.45 30.71 2.53
CA HIS A 36 -9.39 30.05 3.30
C HIS A 36 -9.78 28.59 3.59
N SER A 37 -8.94 27.65 3.14
CA SER A 37 -9.15 26.20 3.12
C SER A 37 -8.96 25.53 4.48
N ASN A 38 -9.75 25.95 5.47
CA ASN A 38 -9.72 25.37 6.80
C ASN A 38 -10.92 24.43 7.00
N LEU A 39 -10.65 23.17 7.39
CA LEU A 39 -11.68 22.26 7.86
C LEU A 39 -12.14 22.69 9.25
N THR A 40 -13.45 22.74 9.46
CA THR A 40 -14.02 23.02 10.79
C THR A 40 -14.04 21.77 11.66
N ALA A 41 -14.16 21.93 12.98
CA ALA A 41 -14.24 20.78 13.91
C ALA A 41 -15.44 19.87 13.59
N VAL A 42 -16.56 20.44 13.13
CA VAL A 42 -17.77 19.71 12.74
C VAL A 42 -17.52 18.87 11.49
N GLU A 43 -16.84 19.43 10.49
CA GLU A 43 -16.43 18.72 9.27
C GLU A 43 -15.46 17.58 9.60
N TRP A 44 -14.47 17.81 10.47
CA TRP A 44 -13.55 16.77 10.93
C TRP A 44 -14.25 15.62 11.65
N ALA A 45 -15.21 15.93 12.53
CA ALA A 45 -16.00 14.92 13.22
C ALA A 45 -16.85 14.11 12.24
N ALA A 46 -17.45 14.76 11.24
CA ALA A 46 -18.22 14.08 10.20
C ALA A 46 -17.34 13.14 9.37
N VAL A 47 -16.16 13.59 8.92
CA VAL A 47 -15.22 12.77 8.15
C VAL A 47 -14.75 11.55 8.96
N ARG A 48 -14.34 11.75 10.22
CA ARG A 48 -13.89 10.66 11.10
C ARG A 48 -15.01 9.65 11.38
N ARG A 49 -16.26 10.12 11.52
CA ARG A 49 -17.43 9.26 11.74
C ARG A 49 -17.68 8.34 10.56
N GLU A 50 -17.69 8.87 9.33
CA GLU A 50 -17.93 8.05 8.14
C GLU A 50 -16.74 7.13 7.83
N LEU A 51 -15.50 7.59 8.10
CA LEU A 51 -14.31 6.73 8.03
C LEU A 51 -14.43 5.53 8.98
N LYS A 52 -14.79 5.78 10.25
CA LYS A 52 -14.95 4.70 11.24
C LYS A 52 -16.02 3.69 10.80
N LYS A 53 -17.17 4.16 10.34
CA LYS A 53 -18.23 3.27 9.80
C LYS A 53 -17.77 2.43 8.62
N ALA A 54 -16.95 2.98 7.73
CA ALA A 54 -16.42 2.24 6.59
C ALA A 54 -15.39 1.18 7.02
N LEU A 55 -14.55 1.48 8.01
CA LEU A 55 -13.57 0.56 8.57
C LEU A 55 -14.24 -0.57 9.38
N ASP A 56 -15.29 -0.25 10.16
CA ASP A 56 -16.07 -1.24 10.89
C ASP A 56 -16.78 -2.25 9.95
N GLY A 57 -16.99 -1.88 8.68
CA GLY A 57 -17.54 -2.76 7.65
C GLY A 57 -16.54 -3.75 7.05
N VAL A 58 -15.26 -3.66 7.38
CA VAL A 58 -14.20 -4.54 6.87
C VAL A 58 -14.06 -5.75 7.80
N PRO A 59 -14.03 -7.00 7.28
CA PRO A 59 -13.82 -8.17 8.11
C PRO A 59 -12.44 -8.11 8.79
N PRO A 60 -12.31 -8.61 10.03
CA PRO A 60 -11.06 -8.52 10.77
C PRO A 60 -9.94 -9.29 10.07
N VAL A 61 -8.72 -8.75 10.16
CA VAL A 61 -7.55 -9.30 9.46
C VAL A 61 -6.87 -10.33 10.34
N ASN A 62 -6.74 -11.55 9.82
CA ASN A 62 -5.89 -12.57 10.41
C ASN A 62 -4.44 -12.31 10.02
N VAL A 63 -3.65 -11.81 10.96
CA VAL A 63 -2.21 -11.53 10.74
C VAL A 63 -1.44 -12.85 10.54
N MET A 64 -1.98 -13.98 11.00
CA MET A 64 -1.41 -15.32 10.84
C MET A 64 -2.52 -16.38 10.78
N PRO A 65 -2.36 -17.49 10.02
CA PRO A 65 -3.30 -18.61 10.08
C PRO A 65 -3.29 -19.20 11.49
N GLY A 66 -4.41 -19.09 12.22
CA GLY A 66 -4.56 -19.59 13.59
C GLY A 66 -4.31 -18.57 14.71
N ALA A 67 -4.04 -17.29 14.39
CA ALA A 67 -4.00 -16.21 15.38
C ALA A 67 -5.38 -15.56 15.56
N GLU A 68 -5.66 -15.08 16.78
CA GLU A 68 -6.86 -14.30 17.10
C GLU A 68 -6.99 -13.10 16.13
N PRO A 69 -8.19 -12.85 15.58
CA PRO A 69 -8.43 -11.74 14.67
C PRO A 69 -8.13 -10.41 15.38
N VAL A 70 -7.15 -9.66 14.87
CA VAL A 70 -6.83 -8.34 15.43
C VAL A 70 -7.76 -7.32 14.79
N ASP A 71 -8.59 -6.67 15.61
CA ASP A 71 -9.33 -5.50 15.16
C ASP A 71 -8.36 -4.35 14.87
N LEU A 72 -8.24 -4.00 13.59
CA LEU A 72 -7.44 -2.88 13.11
C LEU A 72 -8.26 -1.59 13.05
N SER A 73 -9.59 -1.68 12.98
CA SER A 73 -10.48 -0.53 12.77
C SER A 73 -10.40 0.49 13.90
N SER A 74 -10.25 0.01 15.15
CA SER A 74 -10.05 0.87 16.32
C SER A 74 -8.69 1.59 16.36
N LYS A 75 -7.69 1.09 15.64
CA LYS A 75 -6.32 1.64 15.63
C LYS A 75 -6.02 2.51 14.42
N VAL A 76 -6.89 2.53 13.40
CA VAL A 76 -6.77 3.44 12.27
C VAL A 76 -7.15 4.85 12.70
N GLN A 77 -6.29 5.81 12.44
CA GLN A 77 -6.48 7.18 12.90
C GLN A 77 -6.24 8.18 11.78
N LEU A 78 -7.12 9.18 11.72
CA LEU A 78 -6.99 10.34 10.84
C LEU A 78 -6.58 11.55 11.67
N GLN A 79 -5.29 11.88 11.63
CA GLN A 79 -4.67 12.90 12.46
C GLN A 79 -4.19 14.09 11.62
N VAL A 80 -4.29 15.29 12.18
CA VAL A 80 -3.64 16.47 11.62
C VAL A 80 -2.20 16.48 12.10
N LEU A 81 -1.26 16.57 11.18
CA LEU A 81 0.17 16.49 11.45
C LEU A 81 0.82 17.86 11.33
N ARG A 82 1.79 18.12 12.22
CA ARG A 82 2.66 19.29 12.09
C ARG A 82 3.77 18.96 11.10
N THR A 83 3.72 19.61 9.95
CA THR A 83 4.64 19.38 8.82
C THR A 83 6.11 19.48 9.23
N ASN A 84 6.48 20.46 10.05
CA ASN A 84 7.85 20.61 10.54
C ASN A 84 8.31 19.43 11.43
N MET A 85 7.41 18.89 12.25
CA MET A 85 7.73 17.75 13.11
C MET A 85 7.77 16.44 12.31
N LEU A 86 6.85 16.29 11.34
CA LEU A 86 6.86 15.16 10.43
C LEU A 86 8.15 15.12 9.60
N ASN A 87 8.61 16.28 9.12
CA ASN A 87 9.86 16.40 8.38
C ASN A 87 11.05 15.88 9.20
N VAL A 88 11.20 16.37 10.44
CA VAL A 88 12.28 15.91 11.33
C VAL A 88 12.14 14.42 11.65
N ALA A 89 10.94 13.93 11.90
CA ALA A 89 10.70 12.51 12.18
C ALA A 89 11.10 11.61 11.00
N LEU A 90 10.80 12.01 9.76
CA LEU A 90 11.20 11.25 8.58
C LEU A 90 12.72 11.23 8.39
N LYS A 91 13.40 12.35 8.63
CA LYS A 91 14.87 12.39 8.60
C LYS A 91 15.50 11.48 9.64
N LEU A 92 14.94 11.45 10.85
CA LEU A 92 15.41 10.55 11.90
C LEU A 92 15.23 9.09 11.49
N VAL A 93 14.06 8.70 10.99
CA VAL A 93 13.82 7.30 10.57
C VAL A 93 14.76 6.84 9.46
N GLU A 94 15.20 7.75 8.60
CA GLU A 94 15.98 7.41 7.40
C GLU A 94 17.49 7.52 7.57
N PHE A 95 17.96 8.50 8.35
CA PHE A 95 19.39 8.82 8.46
C PHE A 95 19.99 8.55 9.84
N TYR A 96 19.16 8.28 10.86
CA TYR A 96 19.63 8.00 12.21
C TYR A 96 19.68 6.51 12.50
N ASP A 97 20.89 6.02 12.77
CA ASP A 97 21.14 4.65 13.22
C ASP A 97 21.52 4.65 14.71
N PRO A 98 20.62 4.22 15.61
CA PRO A 98 20.88 4.26 17.05
C PRO A 98 22.01 3.31 17.48
N GLU A 99 22.22 2.20 16.74
CA GLU A 99 23.30 1.24 17.01
C GLU A 99 24.68 1.84 16.68
N ALA A 100 24.79 2.54 15.55
CA ALA A 100 26.01 3.24 15.17
C ALA A 100 26.33 4.39 16.15
N ALA A 101 25.28 5.12 16.58
CA ALA A 101 25.41 6.15 17.60
C ALA A 101 25.81 5.58 18.96
N ALA A 102 25.36 4.38 19.34
CA ALA A 102 25.72 3.73 20.60
C ALA A 102 27.19 3.27 20.63
N ALA A 103 27.74 2.90 19.47
CA ALA A 103 29.12 2.46 19.30
C ALA A 103 30.13 3.63 19.27
N SER A 104 29.68 4.84 18.95
CA SER A 104 30.53 6.02 18.90
C SER A 104 31.01 6.47 20.29
N LYS A 105 32.31 6.78 20.41
CA LYS A 105 32.91 7.31 21.64
C LYS A 105 32.51 8.76 21.93
N ALA A 106 32.00 9.49 20.93
CA ALA A 106 31.56 10.87 21.07
C ALA A 106 30.17 11.01 21.71
N THR A 107 29.42 9.91 21.80
CA THR A 107 28.05 9.93 22.33
C THR A 107 28.05 10.10 23.85
N PRO A 108 27.30 11.07 24.39
CA PRO A 108 27.17 11.25 25.84
C PRO A 108 26.63 9.98 26.50
N ARG A 109 27.25 9.55 27.60
CA ARG A 109 26.86 8.35 28.35
C ARG A 109 26.39 8.76 29.75
N THR A 110 25.29 8.17 30.19
CA THR A 110 24.81 8.26 31.57
C THR A 110 25.08 6.97 32.32
N SER A 111 24.76 6.94 33.62
CA SER A 111 24.79 5.71 34.42
C SER A 111 23.91 4.59 33.87
N LYS A 112 22.95 4.89 32.99
CA LYS A 112 22.06 3.92 32.33
C LYS A 112 22.47 3.54 30.90
N GLY A 113 23.60 4.06 30.39
CA GLY A 113 24.10 3.76 29.04
C GLY A 113 24.22 4.97 28.10
N PRO A 114 24.56 4.74 26.83
CA PRO A 114 24.69 5.80 25.82
C PRO A 114 23.33 6.43 25.50
N ILE A 115 23.30 7.75 25.36
CA ILE A 115 22.08 8.52 25.07
C ILE A 115 21.81 8.48 23.56
N VAL A 116 21.01 7.52 23.10
CA VAL A 116 20.73 7.24 21.67
C VAL A 116 19.25 7.30 21.29
N HIS A 117 18.46 8.03 22.08
CA HIS A 117 17.05 8.24 21.74
C HIS A 117 16.92 9.32 20.65
N ASP A 118 15.76 9.39 20.01
CA ASP A 118 15.50 10.26 18.85
C ASP A 118 15.68 11.76 19.11
N LEU A 119 15.56 12.19 20.38
CA LEU A 119 15.76 13.59 20.81
C LEU A 119 17.19 13.86 21.31
N SER A 120 18.11 12.90 21.15
CA SER A 120 19.49 13.03 21.60
C SER A 120 20.28 14.02 20.72
N LYS A 121 21.33 14.60 21.31
CA LYS A 121 22.27 15.45 20.57
C LYS A 121 22.97 14.67 19.44
N ALA A 122 23.21 13.38 19.65
CA ALA A 122 23.79 12.50 18.64
C ALA A 122 22.88 12.34 17.41
N ALA A 123 21.57 12.12 17.63
CA ALA A 123 20.59 12.07 16.55
C ALA A 123 20.52 13.39 15.78
N TYR A 124 20.54 14.52 16.50
CA TYR A 124 20.55 15.85 15.87
C TYR A 124 21.80 16.11 15.03
N GLU A 125 22.98 15.80 15.55
CA GLU A 125 24.25 16.00 14.84
C GLU A 125 24.33 15.11 13.60
N GLN A 126 23.95 13.83 13.71
CA GLN A 126 23.95 12.88 12.60
C GLN A 126 22.99 13.28 11.47
N VAL A 127 21.75 13.66 11.81
CA VAL A 127 20.78 14.15 10.81
C VAL A 127 21.22 15.46 10.18
N LYS A 128 21.88 16.36 10.94
CA LYS A 128 22.37 17.64 10.41
C LYS A 128 23.56 17.46 9.46
N SER A 129 24.42 16.48 9.72
CA SER A 129 25.57 16.16 8.87
C SER A 129 25.23 15.22 7.70
N ALA A 130 24.04 14.62 7.70
CA ALA A 130 23.65 13.67 6.67
C ALA A 130 23.47 14.37 5.31
N GLU A 131 24.15 13.86 4.30
CA GLU A 131 23.91 14.26 2.92
C GLU A 131 22.62 13.62 2.40
N ILE A 132 21.68 14.45 1.97
CA ILE A 132 20.39 13.99 1.46
C ILE A 132 20.59 13.58 0.01
N SER A 133 20.68 12.27 -0.24
CA SER A 133 20.68 11.73 -1.60
C SER A 133 19.33 11.97 -2.28
N PRO A 134 19.29 12.36 -3.57
CA PRO A 134 18.04 12.57 -4.31
C PRO A 134 17.21 11.29 -4.48
N GLU A 135 17.84 10.11 -4.36
CA GLU A 135 17.16 8.80 -4.42
C GLU A 135 16.56 8.35 -3.08
N SER A 136 16.76 9.13 -2.01
CA SER A 136 16.23 8.82 -0.68
C SER A 136 14.70 8.93 -0.65
N ALA A 137 14.04 8.11 0.16
CA ALA A 137 12.59 8.15 0.34
C ALA A 137 12.14 9.48 0.98
N TYR A 138 13.01 10.11 1.77
CA TYR A 138 12.82 11.47 2.28
C TYR A 138 12.80 12.51 1.15
N ALA A 139 13.76 12.45 0.21
CA ALA A 139 13.81 13.42 -0.89
C ALA A 139 12.58 13.35 -1.80
N GLN A 140 12.01 12.15 -1.98
CA GLN A 140 10.79 11.97 -2.79
C GLN A 140 9.53 12.53 -2.11
N ILE A 141 9.46 12.50 -0.78
CA ILE A 141 8.27 12.96 -0.03
C ILE A 141 8.35 14.42 0.40
N GLU A 142 9.56 15.01 0.47
CA GLU A 142 9.79 16.39 0.87
C GLU A 142 8.95 17.42 0.10
N PRO A 143 8.82 17.35 -1.25
CA PRO A 143 7.98 18.27 -2.00
C PRO A 143 6.49 18.18 -1.65
N LEU A 144 6.04 17.02 -1.15
CA LEU A 144 4.65 16.79 -0.76
C LEU A 144 4.36 17.32 0.64
N MET A 145 5.39 17.71 1.40
CA MET A 145 5.28 18.24 2.76
C MET A 145 5.26 19.77 2.81
N VAL A 146 4.47 20.41 1.95
CA VAL A 146 4.29 21.86 1.93
C VAL A 146 2.86 22.22 2.30
N GLY A 147 2.67 22.94 3.41
CA GLY A 147 1.36 23.31 3.93
C GLY A 147 0.86 22.38 5.05
N PRO A 148 -0.39 22.56 5.51
CA PRO A 148 -0.95 21.80 6.61
C PRO A 148 -1.31 20.37 6.18
N LEU A 149 -0.76 19.34 6.82
CA LEU A 149 -0.98 17.95 6.42
C LEU A 149 -1.93 17.22 7.37
N ALA A 150 -2.69 16.26 6.84
CA ALA A 150 -3.35 15.23 7.61
C ALA A 150 -2.82 13.85 7.21
N GLY A 151 -2.53 13.01 8.19
CA GLY A 151 -2.12 11.62 7.96
C GLY A 151 -3.25 10.66 8.29
N LEU A 152 -3.57 9.74 7.39
CA LEU A 152 -4.25 8.50 7.71
C LEU A 152 -3.18 7.47 8.07
N ILE A 153 -3.17 7.05 9.34
CA ILE A 153 -2.20 6.11 9.90
C ILE A 153 -2.88 4.76 10.06
N ILE A 154 -2.30 3.74 9.44
CA ILE A 154 -2.77 2.36 9.50
C ILE A 154 -1.64 1.49 10.06
N PRO A 155 -1.82 0.86 11.24
CA PRO A 155 -0.75 0.11 11.90
C PRO A 155 -0.17 -1.06 11.09
N ALA A 156 -0.99 -1.68 10.24
CA ALA A 156 -0.60 -2.81 9.40
C ALA A 156 -1.16 -2.61 7.98
N VAL A 157 -0.39 -2.95 6.93
CA VAL A 157 -0.97 -2.92 5.57
C VAL A 157 -1.97 -4.03 5.42
N SER A 158 -3.20 -3.59 5.29
CA SER A 158 -4.32 -4.41 4.88
C SER A 158 -4.97 -3.65 3.72
N PRO A 159 -4.82 -4.14 2.48
CA PRO A 159 -5.44 -3.54 1.30
C PRO A 159 -6.94 -3.29 1.48
N ALA A 160 -7.64 -4.15 2.23
CA ALA A 160 -9.06 -3.99 2.53
C ALA A 160 -9.38 -2.72 3.34
N HIS A 161 -8.60 -2.38 4.37
CA HIS A 161 -8.81 -1.15 5.14
C HIS A 161 -8.40 0.09 4.34
N VAL A 162 -7.38 -0.02 3.48
CA VAL A 162 -6.99 1.06 2.55
C VAL A 162 -8.10 1.31 1.53
N ALA A 163 -8.65 0.25 0.93
CA ALA A 163 -9.75 0.34 -0.02
C ALA A 163 -11.00 0.97 0.60
N ALA A 164 -11.37 0.55 1.81
CA ALA A 164 -12.48 1.14 2.56
C ALA A 164 -12.24 2.63 2.83
N ALA A 165 -11.03 3.01 3.28
CA ALA A 165 -10.69 4.41 3.50
C ALA A 165 -10.71 5.23 2.20
N LEU A 166 -10.19 4.71 1.09
CA LEU A 166 -10.21 5.36 -0.22
C LEU A 166 -11.63 5.55 -0.75
N SER A 167 -12.53 4.57 -0.54
CA SER A 167 -13.94 4.71 -0.94
C SER A 167 -14.65 5.88 -0.26
N VAL A 168 -14.19 6.29 0.92
CA VAL A 168 -14.76 7.40 1.69
C VAL A 168 -14.04 8.72 1.42
N LEU A 169 -12.71 8.72 1.37
CA LEU A 169 -11.90 9.95 1.32
C LEU A 169 -11.60 10.42 -0.11
N ALA A 170 -11.38 9.49 -1.04
CA ALA A 170 -11.01 9.78 -2.42
C ALA A 170 -11.65 8.75 -3.37
N PRO A 171 -12.99 8.79 -3.53
CA PRO A 171 -13.71 7.82 -4.33
C PRO A 171 -13.28 7.92 -5.80
N VAL A 172 -12.93 6.77 -6.39
CA VAL A 172 -12.63 6.67 -7.82
C VAL A 172 -13.70 5.78 -8.46
N PRO A 173 -14.53 6.32 -9.38
CA PRO A 173 -15.59 5.55 -10.00
C PRO A 173 -15.01 4.31 -10.70
N GLY A 174 -15.64 3.15 -10.48
CA GLY A 174 -15.22 1.86 -11.03
C GLY A 174 -14.29 1.05 -10.12
N LYS A 175 -13.28 1.67 -9.49
CA LYS A 175 -12.32 0.95 -8.62
C LYS A 175 -12.69 1.02 -7.13
N PHE A 176 -13.00 2.22 -6.64
CA PHE A 176 -13.40 2.47 -5.26
C PHE A 176 -14.71 3.26 -5.27
N PRO A 177 -15.86 2.58 -5.45
CA PRO A 177 -17.13 3.26 -5.56
C PRO A 177 -17.48 3.93 -4.23
N ALA A 178 -18.00 5.16 -4.32
CA ALA A 178 -18.53 5.85 -3.16
C ALA A 178 -19.68 5.03 -2.54
N PRO A 179 -19.82 5.03 -1.20
CA PRO A 179 -20.91 4.34 -0.53
C PRO A 179 -22.28 4.80 -1.04
N THR A 180 -23.21 3.86 -1.26
CA THR A 180 -24.54 4.21 -1.76
C THR A 180 -25.35 4.99 -0.73
N ARG A 181 -26.16 5.94 -1.20
CA ARG A 181 -27.01 6.81 -0.35
C ARG A 181 -27.96 6.04 0.56
N ARG A 182 -28.37 4.85 0.15
CA ARG A 182 -29.24 3.96 0.94
C ARG A 182 -28.48 3.29 2.08
N LYS A 183 -27.22 2.91 1.86
CA LYS A 183 -26.40 2.22 2.87
C LYS A 183 -25.80 3.20 3.88
N ASN A 184 -25.30 4.35 3.39
CA ASN A 184 -24.69 5.39 4.22
C ASN A 184 -25.29 6.77 3.89
N PRO A 185 -26.43 7.15 4.51
CA PRO A 185 -27.03 8.47 4.28
C PRO A 185 -26.14 9.62 4.77
N GLY A 186 -25.33 9.38 5.81
CA GLY A 186 -24.41 10.36 6.39
C GLY A 186 -23.26 10.77 5.47
N TYR A 187 -22.96 9.99 4.44
CA TYR A 187 -21.98 10.34 3.42
C TYR A 187 -22.45 11.52 2.56
N TYR A 188 -23.76 11.70 2.36
CA TYR A 188 -24.32 12.76 1.52
C TYR A 188 -24.77 13.98 2.33
N ASP A 189 -24.36 14.06 3.59
CA ASP A 189 -24.56 15.23 4.44
C ASP A 189 -23.71 16.42 3.91
N PRO A 190 -24.27 17.64 3.77
CA PRO A 190 -23.50 18.81 3.38
C PRO A 190 -22.26 19.05 4.25
N THR A 191 -22.29 18.72 5.53
CA THR A 191 -21.13 18.89 6.42
C THR A 191 -19.97 17.96 6.03
N PHE A 192 -20.27 16.71 5.67
CA PHE A 192 -19.26 15.74 5.22
C PHE A 192 -18.74 16.10 3.82
N GLN A 193 -19.63 16.44 2.88
CA GLN A 193 -19.26 16.77 1.50
C GLN A 193 -18.40 18.03 1.42
N ASN A 194 -18.71 19.06 2.22
CA ASN A 194 -17.88 20.26 2.33
C ASN A 194 -16.50 19.96 2.92
N GLY A 195 -16.40 18.99 3.85
CA GLY A 195 -15.13 18.51 4.38
C GLY A 195 -14.31 17.74 3.34
N LEU A 196 -14.96 16.83 2.60
CA LEU A 196 -14.32 16.03 1.55
C LEU A 196 -13.79 16.90 0.41
N ALA A 197 -14.55 17.90 -0.02
CA ALA A 197 -14.12 18.83 -1.08
C ALA A 197 -12.85 19.62 -0.71
N LYS A 198 -12.52 19.72 0.58
CA LYS A 198 -11.30 20.37 1.07
C LYS A 198 -10.12 19.42 1.18
N LEU A 199 -10.35 18.10 1.25
CA LEU A 199 -9.29 17.11 1.43
C LEU A 199 -8.85 16.56 0.07
N VAL A 200 -7.55 16.60 -0.20
CA VAL A 200 -6.97 16.06 -1.43
C VAL A 200 -5.94 15.00 -1.08
N LEU A 201 -6.09 13.83 -1.69
CA LEU A 201 -5.11 12.75 -1.62
C LEU A 201 -3.93 13.09 -2.52
N ILE A 202 -2.73 13.11 -1.95
CA ILE A 202 -1.50 13.42 -2.69
C ILE A 202 -0.62 12.20 -2.81
N GLY A 203 -0.40 11.50 -1.70
CA GLY A 203 0.56 10.41 -1.67
C GLY A 203 0.55 9.68 -0.34
N GLY A 204 1.40 8.67 -0.23
CA GLY A 204 1.47 7.85 0.97
C GLY A 204 2.76 7.05 1.02
N ARG A 205 3.22 6.79 2.23
CA ARG A 205 4.38 5.94 2.47
C ARG A 205 3.92 4.57 2.93
N ILE A 206 4.26 3.54 2.15
CA ILE A 206 3.90 2.15 2.41
C ILE A 206 5.19 1.34 2.43
N GLU A 207 5.49 0.70 3.56
CA GLU A 207 6.69 -0.16 3.71
C GLU A 207 8.02 0.52 3.40
N GLY A 208 8.13 1.82 3.73
CA GLY A 208 9.34 2.60 3.47
C GLY A 208 9.47 3.13 2.05
N LYS A 209 8.56 2.75 1.14
CA LYS A 209 8.49 3.29 -0.22
C LYS A 209 7.43 4.38 -0.30
N VAL A 210 7.72 5.42 -1.07
CA VAL A 210 6.77 6.50 -1.38
C VAL A 210 5.93 6.07 -2.57
N PHE A 211 4.63 6.27 -2.47
CA PHE A 211 3.66 5.98 -3.51
C PHE A 211 2.84 7.23 -3.81
N ASP A 212 2.69 7.52 -5.10
CA ASP A 212 1.76 8.52 -5.61
C ASP A 212 0.32 8.02 -5.50
N GLN A 213 -0.63 8.91 -5.79
CA GLN A 213 -2.05 8.58 -5.84
C GLN A 213 -2.36 7.30 -6.65
N ALA A 214 -1.73 7.14 -7.83
CA ALA A 214 -1.91 5.94 -8.66
C ALA A 214 -1.40 4.66 -7.97
N GLY A 215 -0.27 4.75 -7.26
CA GLY A 215 0.30 3.64 -6.50
C GLY A 215 -0.59 3.24 -5.32
N ILE A 216 -1.16 4.22 -4.62
CA ILE A 216 -2.10 3.97 -3.52
C ILE A 216 -3.38 3.29 -4.03
N HIS A 217 -3.90 3.73 -5.18
CA HIS A 217 -5.04 3.07 -5.82
C HIS A 217 -4.72 1.63 -6.24
N TRP A 218 -3.48 1.35 -6.66
CA TRP A 218 -3.04 -0.02 -6.92
C TRP A 218 -2.98 -0.86 -5.64
N VAL A 219 -2.39 -0.35 -4.56
CA VAL A 219 -2.31 -1.09 -3.28
C VAL A 219 -3.70 -1.38 -2.72
N GLY A 220 -4.63 -0.42 -2.79
CA GLY A 220 -6.02 -0.64 -2.37
C GLY A 220 -6.80 -1.60 -3.28
N GLY A 221 -6.35 -1.79 -4.53
CA GLY A 221 -6.99 -2.67 -5.51
C GLY A 221 -6.54 -4.13 -5.41
N ILE A 222 -5.62 -4.45 -4.50
CA ILE A 222 -5.17 -5.84 -4.29
C ILE A 222 -6.28 -6.62 -3.59
N GLU A 223 -7.00 -7.43 -4.36
CA GLU A 223 -8.00 -8.36 -3.86
C GLU A 223 -7.36 -9.44 -2.99
N GLY A 224 -7.95 -9.74 -1.83
CA GLY A 224 -7.49 -10.81 -0.93
C GLY A 224 -6.22 -10.51 -0.10
N GLY A 225 -5.60 -9.34 -0.23
CA GLY A 225 -4.44 -8.96 0.57
C GLY A 225 -3.27 -9.95 0.47
N LEU A 226 -2.70 -10.37 1.61
CA LEU A 226 -1.63 -11.38 1.64
C LEU A 226 -2.07 -12.73 1.09
N ASP A 227 -3.32 -13.12 1.32
CA ASP A 227 -3.85 -14.39 0.82
C ASP A 227 -4.11 -14.34 -0.69
N GLY A 228 -4.45 -13.17 -1.23
CA GLY A 228 -4.51 -12.92 -2.67
C GLY A 228 -3.14 -13.03 -3.34
N LEU A 229 -2.09 -12.46 -2.74
CA LEU A 229 -0.71 -12.60 -3.22
C LEU A 229 -0.20 -14.04 -3.11
N ARG A 230 -0.56 -14.76 -2.04
CA ARG A 230 -0.27 -16.19 -1.90
C ARG A 230 -1.00 -17.01 -2.96
N ALA A 231 -2.28 -16.73 -3.21
CA ALA A 231 -3.05 -17.38 -4.26
C ALA A 231 -2.47 -17.10 -5.65
N GLN A 232 -2.01 -15.88 -5.91
CA GLN A 232 -1.32 -15.53 -7.15
C GLN A 232 0.01 -16.26 -7.28
N LEU A 233 0.79 -16.35 -6.20
CA LEU A 233 2.03 -17.13 -6.18
C LEU A 233 1.75 -18.61 -6.46
N VAL A 234 0.75 -19.19 -5.79
CA VAL A 234 0.33 -20.59 -6.00
C VAL A 234 -0.17 -20.79 -7.44
N ALA A 235 -0.93 -19.86 -8.00
CA ALA A 235 -1.39 -19.92 -9.38
C ALA A 235 -0.24 -19.81 -10.39
N ILE A 236 0.76 -18.95 -10.14
CA ILE A 236 1.98 -18.87 -10.96
C ILE A 236 2.76 -20.18 -10.85
N LEU A 237 2.89 -20.74 -9.65
CA LEU A 237 3.61 -22.00 -9.43
C LEU A 237 2.90 -23.19 -10.10
N GLN A 238 1.57 -23.25 -9.99
CA GLN A 238 0.72 -24.24 -10.65
C GLN A 238 0.76 -24.06 -12.18
N GLY A 239 0.75 -22.82 -12.67
CA GLY A 239 0.88 -22.50 -14.10
C GLY A 239 2.24 -22.89 -14.67
N ALA A 240 3.33 -22.70 -13.92
CA ALA A 240 4.66 -23.16 -14.31
C ALA A 240 4.74 -24.70 -14.36
N GLY A 241 4.09 -25.39 -13.41
CA GLY A 241 3.98 -26.86 -13.41
C GLY A 241 3.16 -27.39 -14.60
N LEU A 242 2.01 -26.76 -14.90
CA LEU A 242 1.16 -27.09 -16.04
C LEU A 242 1.84 -26.77 -17.39
N GLY A 243 2.71 -25.76 -17.44
CA GLY A 243 3.53 -25.43 -18.62
C GLY A 243 4.51 -26.54 -19.01
N ILE A 244 5.13 -27.21 -18.04
CA ILE A 244 6.06 -28.33 -18.30
C ILE A 244 5.28 -29.58 -18.73
N THR A 245 4.14 -29.85 -18.10
CA THR A 245 3.30 -30.99 -18.50
C THR A 245 2.70 -30.79 -19.89
N SER A 246 2.19 -29.60 -20.21
CA SER A 246 1.61 -29.32 -21.54
C SER A 246 2.65 -29.32 -22.66
N THR A 247 3.89 -28.90 -22.39
CA THR A 247 4.98 -29.00 -23.39
C THR A 247 5.41 -30.46 -23.61
N LEU A 248 5.49 -31.27 -22.55
CA LEU A 248 5.79 -32.70 -22.68
C LEU A 248 4.65 -33.48 -23.33
N GLU A 249 3.40 -33.15 -23.00
CA GLU A 249 2.19 -33.70 -23.62
C GLU A 249 2.11 -33.30 -25.09
N GLY A 250 2.45 -32.06 -25.44
CA GLY A 250 2.55 -31.57 -26.82
C GLY A 250 3.61 -32.31 -27.63
N GLY A 251 4.78 -32.60 -27.03
CA GLY A 251 5.80 -33.44 -27.64
C GLY A 251 5.36 -34.90 -27.83
N SER A 252 4.62 -35.46 -26.86
CA SER A 252 4.09 -36.83 -26.99
C SER A 252 2.97 -36.95 -28.03
N ARG A 253 2.08 -35.95 -28.12
CA ARG A 253 1.02 -35.89 -29.13
C ARG A 253 1.58 -35.68 -30.53
N SER A 254 2.60 -34.84 -30.70
CA SER A 254 3.22 -34.63 -32.02
C SER A 254 3.96 -35.87 -32.50
N LEU A 255 4.64 -36.61 -31.61
CA LEU A 255 5.24 -37.91 -31.93
C LEU A 255 4.17 -38.97 -32.26
N TRP A 256 3.08 -39.01 -31.51
CA TRP A 256 1.97 -39.92 -31.78
C TRP A 256 1.32 -39.63 -33.14
N LEU A 257 1.04 -38.35 -33.45
CA LEU A 257 0.51 -37.94 -34.75
C LEU A 257 1.48 -38.22 -35.90
N ALA A 258 2.79 -38.09 -35.69
CA ALA A 258 3.79 -38.42 -36.70
C ALA A 258 3.89 -39.94 -36.95
N LEU A 259 3.77 -40.76 -35.90
CA LEU A 259 3.74 -42.22 -36.03
C LEU A 259 2.45 -42.71 -36.70
N GLU A 260 1.30 -42.14 -36.35
CA GLU A 260 0.03 -42.48 -37.01
C GLU A 260 0.03 -42.03 -38.47
N GLY A 261 0.55 -40.83 -38.77
CA GLY A 261 0.70 -40.36 -40.16
C GLY A 261 1.63 -41.24 -41.00
N ARG A 262 2.73 -41.76 -40.42
CA ARG A 262 3.60 -42.73 -41.11
C ARG A 262 2.90 -44.08 -41.30
N LYS A 263 2.09 -44.50 -40.33
CA LYS A 263 1.31 -45.74 -40.43
C LYS A 263 0.26 -45.63 -41.55
N GLU A 264 -0.49 -44.54 -41.63
CA GLU A 264 -1.45 -44.29 -42.71
C GLU A 264 -0.76 -44.26 -44.09
N GLN A 265 0.42 -43.64 -44.21
CA GLN A 265 1.18 -43.64 -45.46
C GLN A 265 1.63 -45.04 -45.88
N LEU A 266 2.09 -45.88 -44.95
CA LEU A 266 2.47 -47.26 -45.25
C LEU A 266 1.24 -48.14 -45.56
N GLU A 267 0.08 -47.87 -44.95
CA GLU A 267 -1.19 -48.52 -45.31
C GLU A 267 -1.69 -48.09 -46.69
N GLU A 268 -1.46 -46.83 -47.10
CA GLU A 268 -1.74 -46.35 -48.47
C GLU A 268 -0.76 -46.89 -49.51
N GLU A 269 0.54 -46.97 -49.20
CA GLU A 269 1.58 -47.53 -50.07
C GLU A 269 1.41 -49.04 -50.24
N SER A 270 1.18 -49.78 -49.15
CA SER A 270 0.91 -51.22 -49.23
C SER A 270 -0.39 -51.56 -49.97
N LYS A 271 -1.36 -50.64 -50.01
CA LYS A 271 -2.57 -50.77 -50.83
C LYS A 271 -2.34 -50.44 -52.32
N LYS A 272 -1.27 -49.69 -52.65
CA LYS A 272 -0.84 -49.41 -54.02
C LYS A 272 0.15 -50.45 -54.56
N ASP A 273 0.94 -51.09 -53.70
CA ASP A 273 1.90 -52.15 -54.03
C ASP A 273 1.30 -53.57 -53.98
N ALA A 274 -0.02 -53.71 -53.80
CA ALA A 274 -0.71 -54.95 -54.12
C ALA A 274 -0.64 -55.17 -55.66
N PRO A 275 0.10 -56.18 -56.16
CA PRO A 275 0.30 -56.36 -57.58
C PRO A 275 -1.04 -56.64 -58.27
N ALA A 276 -1.30 -55.87 -59.32
CA ALA A 276 -2.25 -56.21 -60.36
C ALA A 276 -1.74 -57.43 -61.15
N ASP A 277 -1.81 -58.60 -60.53
CA ASP A 277 -1.77 -59.89 -61.20
C ASP A 277 -3.10 -60.62 -60.96
N ALA A 278 -4.10 -60.23 -61.73
CA ALA A 278 -5.18 -61.10 -62.19
C ALA A 278 -5.87 -60.45 -63.40
N SER A 279 -5.57 -61.01 -64.59
CA SER A 279 -6.19 -60.82 -65.92
C SER A 279 -5.87 -59.50 -66.63
N SER A 280 -5.26 -59.48 -67.83
CA SER A 280 -5.28 -60.44 -68.94
C SER A 280 -3.95 -60.55 -69.67
#